data_AF-A0A939YA40-F1
#
_entry.id   AF-A0A939YA40-F1
#
_cell.length_a   1.000
_cell.length_b   1.000
_cell.length_c   1.000
_cell.angle_alpha   90.00
_cell.angle_beta   90.00
_cell.angle_gamma   90.00
#
_symmetry.space_group_name_H-M   'P 1'
#
loop_
_entity.id
_entity.type
_entity.pdbx_description
1 polymer ?
#
loop_
_entity_poly.entity_id
_entity_poly.type
_entity_poly.pdbx_seq_one_letter_code
_entity_poly.pdbx_strand_id
1 'polypeptide(L)' 'MTDYKNTLNLPATEFPMRANLPQKEPETQNRWETEELYKLIQERNAQKPRFLLHDGPPFSNGNIH' A
#
# COMPACT_ATOMS: atom_id res chain seq x y z
N MET A 1 30.99 22.10 -28.23
CA MET A 1 30.42 22.65 -26.98
C MET A 1 30.39 21.48 -26.00
N THR A 2 31.05 21.60 -24.86
CA THR A 2 31.21 20.50 -23.90
C THR A 2 29.88 20.21 -23.21
N ASP A 3 29.46 18.94 -23.17
CA ASP A 3 28.25 18.51 -22.47
C ASP A 3 28.56 18.26 -20.98
N TYR A 4 27.94 19.06 -20.10
CA TYR A 4 28.11 18.98 -18.64
C TYR A 4 27.02 18.14 -17.97
N LYS A 5 26.05 17.59 -18.71
CA LYS A 5 24.91 16.86 -18.12
C LYS A 5 25.33 15.70 -17.22
N ASN A 6 26.43 15.04 -17.56
CA ASN A 6 26.96 13.90 -16.81
C ASN A 6 27.78 14.31 -15.57
N THR A 7 28.09 15.59 -15.38
CA THR A 7 28.80 16.09 -14.19
C THR A 7 27.85 16.62 -13.11
N LEU A 8 26.53 16.56 -13.35
CA LEU A 8 25.51 17.03 -12.43
C LEU A 8 24.98 15.87 -11.57
N ASN A 9 24.88 16.09 -10.26
CA ASN A 9 24.24 15.16 -9.34
C ASN A 9 22.73 15.41 -9.30
N LEU A 10 22.02 14.94 -10.33
CA LEU A 10 20.57 15.12 -10.45
C LEU A 10 19.80 14.05 -9.67
N PRO A 11 18.63 14.37 -9.10
CA PRO A 11 17.77 13.38 -8.48
C PRO A 11 17.33 12.31 -9.48
N ALA A 12 17.44 11.05 -9.09
CA ALA A 12 16.96 9.91 -9.84
C ALA A 12 16.10 9.03 -8.93
N THR A 13 14.98 8.54 -9.46
CA THR A 13 14.10 7.61 -8.75
C THR A 13 13.38 6.72 -9.74
N GLU A 14 13.16 5.47 -9.36
CA GLU A 14 12.28 4.54 -10.07
C GLU A 14 10.80 4.81 -9.75
N PHE A 15 10.52 5.66 -8.77
CA PHE A 15 9.16 6.03 -8.41
C PHE A 15 8.51 6.84 -9.55
N PRO A 16 7.44 6.32 -10.18
CA PRO A 16 6.83 6.99 -11.31
C PRO A 16 6.10 8.25 -10.84
N MET A 17 6.25 9.33 -11.60
CA MET A 17 5.51 10.57 -11.34
C MET A 17 3.98 10.40 -11.49
N ARG A 18 3.53 9.45 -12.32
CA ARG A 18 2.11 9.10 -12.47
C ARG A 18 1.78 7.88 -11.61
N ALA A 19 0.71 7.97 -10.83
CA ALA A 19 0.35 6.93 -9.86
C ALA A 19 -0.13 5.62 -10.53
N ASN A 20 -0.97 5.72 -11.56
CA ASN A 20 -1.55 4.56 -12.26
C ASN A 20 -2.28 3.59 -11.30
N LEU A 21 -3.08 4.15 -10.38
CA LEU A 21 -3.71 3.45 -9.27
C LEU A 21 -4.59 2.26 -9.67
N PRO A 22 -5.43 2.33 -10.74
CA PRO A 22 -6.27 1.19 -11.11
C PRO A 22 -5.51 -0.11 -11.40
N GLN A 23 -4.21 -0.02 -11.72
CA GLN A 23 -3.33 -1.18 -11.92
C GLN A 23 -2.53 -1.50 -10.65
N LYS A 24 -1.94 -0.49 -10.01
CA LYS A 24 -1.06 -0.68 -8.85
C LYS A 24 -1.78 -1.08 -7.55
N GLU A 25 -3.02 -0.64 -7.35
CA GLU A 25 -3.77 -0.96 -6.14
C GLU A 25 -4.10 -2.45 -6.04
N PRO A 26 -4.62 -3.11 -7.09
CA PRO A 26 -4.78 -4.57 -7.09
C PRO A 26 -3.47 -5.33 -6.85
N GLU A 27 -2.35 -4.91 -7.46
CA GLU A 27 -1.04 -5.54 -7.23
C GLU A 27 -0.61 -5.43 -5.76
N THR A 28 -0.86 -4.27 -5.15
CA THR A 28 -0.54 -4.02 -3.74
C THR A 28 -1.40 -4.87 -2.80
N GLN A 29 -2.70 -4.99 -3.08
CA GLN A 29 -3.63 -5.85 -2.33
C GLN A 29 -3.21 -7.32 -2.40
N ASN A 30 -2.92 -7.83 -3.60
CA ASN A 30 -2.42 -9.20 -3.80
C ASN A 30 -1.14 -9.47 -3.00
N ARG A 31 -0.22 -8.50 -2.96
CA ARG A 31 1.00 -8.62 -2.16
C ARG A 31 0.68 -8.74 -0.67
N TRP A 32 -0.20 -7.89 -0.13
CA TRP A 32 -0.59 -7.95 1.28
C TRP A 32 -1.27 -9.27 1.65
N GLU A 33 -2.09 -9.81 0.77
CA GLU A 33 -2.73 -11.11 0.95
C GLU A 33 -1.68 -12.24 0.96
N THR A 34 -0.77 -12.24 -0.01
CA THR A 34 0.31 -13.23 -0.13
C THR A 34 1.25 -13.20 1.09
N GLU A 35 1.52 -12.01 1.63
CA GLU A 35 2.36 -11.82 2.81
C GLU A 35 1.64 -12.09 4.13
N GLU A 36 0.33 -12.40 4.11
CA GLU A 36 -0.52 -12.48 5.31
C GLU A 36 -0.39 -11.23 6.19
N LEU A 37 -0.33 -10.03 5.60
CA LEU A 37 0.05 -8.79 6.29
C LEU A 37 -0.79 -8.52 7.54
N TYR A 38 -2.10 -8.79 7.50
CA TYR A 38 -2.98 -8.60 8.64
C TYR A 38 -2.55 -9.43 9.85
N LYS A 39 -2.16 -10.70 9.62
CA LYS A 39 -1.67 -11.59 10.67
C LYS A 39 -0.35 -11.09 11.26
N LEU A 40 0.58 -10.66 10.41
CA LEU A 40 1.85 -10.04 10.85
C LEU A 40 1.61 -8.81 11.74
N ILE A 41 0.61 -7.98 11.39
CA ILE A 41 0.22 -6.83 12.20
C ILE A 41 -0.33 -7.26 13.56
N GLN A 42 -1.16 -8.31 13.62
CA GLN A 42 -1.70 -8.86 14.86
C GLN A 42 -0.58 -9.41 15.75
N GLU A 43 0.33 -10.22 15.20
CA GLU A 43 1.47 -10.79 15.92
C GLU A 43 2.37 -9.71 16.51
N ARG A 44 2.72 -8.69 15.72
CA ARG A 44 3.52 -7.54 16.18
C ARG A 44 2.88 -6.79 17.36
N ASN A 45 1.55 -6.82 17.47
CA ASN A 45 0.81 -6.08 18.48
C ASN A 45 0.33 -6.94 19.65
N ALA A 46 0.69 -8.24 19.71
CA ALA A 46 0.13 -9.19 20.67
C ALA A 46 0.28 -8.78 22.16
N GLN A 47 1.31 -8.00 22.51
CA GLN A 47 1.59 -7.56 23.88
C GLN A 47 1.15 -6.11 24.17
N LYS A 48 0.50 -5.44 23.21
CA LYS A 48 0.03 -4.06 23.39
C LYS A 48 -1.37 -4.03 23.99
N PRO A 49 -1.77 -2.91 24.62
CA PRO A 49 -3.15 -2.74 25.05
C PRO A 49 -4.14 -3.02 23.91
N ARG A 50 -5.20 -3.77 24.22
CA ARG A 50 -6.20 -4.17 23.23
C ARG A 50 -7.00 -2.95 22.79
N PHE A 51 -7.13 -2.80 21.47
CA PHE A 51 -8.07 -1.89 20.83
C PHE A 51 -9.12 -2.73 20.09
N LEU A 52 -10.40 -2.42 20.27
CA LEU A 52 -11.51 -3.16 19.67
C LEU A 52 -12.38 -2.20 18.87
N LEU A 53 -12.52 -2.47 17.57
CA LEU A 53 -13.41 -1.77 16.67
C LEU A 53 -14.52 -2.73 16.24
N HIS A 54 -15.76 -2.41 16.60
CA HIS A 54 -16.94 -3.17 16.16
C HIS A 54 -17.49 -2.55 14.89
N ASP A 55 -17.37 -3.25 13.77
CA ASP A 55 -18.02 -2.86 12.53
C ASP A 55 -19.48 -3.33 12.51
N GLY A 56 -20.36 -2.50 11.96
CA GLY A 56 -21.78 -2.81 11.86
C GLY A 56 -22.01 -3.88 10.80
N PRO A 57 -22.84 -4.91 11.04
CA PRO A 57 -23.11 -5.91 10.02
C PRO A 57 -23.81 -5.24 8.82
N PRO A 58 -23.25 -5.31 7.61
CA PRO A 58 -23.93 -4.81 6.43
C PRO A 58 -25.09 -5.73 6.07
N PHE A 59 -26.12 -5.17 5.42
CA PHE A 59 -27.07 -6.01 4.71
C PHE A 59 -26.41 -6.62 3.47
N SER A 60 -26.61 -7.92 3.25
CA SER A 60 -26.02 -8.65 2.12
C SER A 60 -26.80 -8.51 0.81
N ASN A 61 -27.90 -7.74 0.80
CA ASN A 61 -28.74 -7.54 -0.38
C ASN A 61 -28.51 -6.14 -1.00
N GLY A 62 -27.73 -6.10 -2.08
CA GLY A 62 -27.53 -4.89 -2.89
C GLY A 62 -26.05 -4.57 -3.11
N ASN A 63 -25.81 -3.60 -3.99
CA ASN A 63 -24.46 -3.09 -4.22
C ASN A 63 -24.06 -2.13 -3.09
N ILE A 64 -22.77 -2.11 -2.78
CA ILE A 64 -22.16 -1.07 -1.93
C ILE A 64 -22.34 0.26 -2.65
N HIS A 65 -22.78 1.27 -1.90
CA HIS A 65 -23.00 2.64 -2.37
C HIS A 65 -22.28 3.64 -1.46
#